data_AF-A0A2A5AGN7-F1
#
_entry.id   AF-A0A2A5AGN7-F1
#
_cell.length_a   1.000
_cell.length_b   1.000
_cell.length_c   1.000
_cell.angle_alpha   90.00
_cell.angle_beta   90.00
_cell.angle_gamma   90.00
#
_symmetry.space_group_name_H-M   'P 1'
#
loop_
_entity.id
_entity.type
_entity.pdbx_description
1 polymer ?
#
loop_
_entity_poly.entity_id
_entity_poly.type
_entity_poly.pdbx_seq_one_letter_code
_entity_poly.pdbx_strand_id
1 'polypeptide(L)'
;MAVKTAKLLVRILKRALSSIVLGPLRKVVLGVAFNRASNIVACIAVNALIGAPALSANDPTRPEHYVALSADGEQQKEILKLSLIYVSDESRYAVVNDRVLKETDTVLGNKILKIKSNYIVVSRDGIEETLYLISSAVSIRTDE
;
A
#
# COMPACT_ATOMS: atom_id res chain seq x y z
N MET A 1 54.00 22.07 -9.62
CA MET A 1 54.06 21.05 -8.54
C MET A 1 52.72 20.76 -7.84
N ALA A 2 51.58 21.33 -8.28
CA ALA A 2 50.28 21.19 -7.60
C ALA A 2 49.44 19.94 -7.98
N VAL A 3 49.81 19.22 -9.05
CA VAL A 3 48.98 18.10 -9.57
C VAL A 3 49.19 16.79 -8.78
N LYS A 4 50.33 16.66 -8.07
CA LYS A 4 50.65 15.46 -7.28
C LYS A 4 49.85 15.34 -5.98
N THR A 5 49.44 16.46 -5.39
CA THR A 5 48.71 16.49 -4.10
C THR A 5 47.24 16.09 -4.26
N ALA A 6 46.58 16.48 -5.35
CA ALA A 6 45.19 16.08 -5.63
C ALA A 6 45.04 14.56 -5.83
N LYS A 7 46.03 13.91 -6.47
CA LYS A 7 46.02 12.46 -6.71
C LYS A 7 46.25 11.64 -5.44
N LEU A 8 46.87 12.24 -4.42
CA LEU A 8 47.08 11.62 -3.11
C LEU A 8 45.80 11.66 -2.27
N LEU A 9 45.08 12.79 -2.28
CA LEU A 9 43.79 12.95 -1.57
C LEU A 9 42.70 12.00 -2.08
N VAL A 10 42.59 11.83 -3.40
CA VAL A 10 41.62 10.88 -3.99
C VAL A 10 41.94 9.43 -3.60
N ARG A 11 43.22 9.07 -3.45
CA ARG A 11 43.62 7.73 -3.00
C ARG A 11 43.31 7.47 -1.53
N ILE A 12 43.40 8.50 -0.68
CA ILE A 12 43.06 8.41 0.74
C ILE A 12 41.54 8.26 0.91
N LEU A 13 40.73 9.04 0.19
CA LEU A 13 39.26 8.90 0.23
C LEU A 13 38.78 7.55 -0.30
N LYS A 14 39.40 7.01 -1.35
CA LYS A 14 39.02 5.69 -1.90
C LYS A 14 39.35 4.53 -0.95
N ARG A 15 40.35 4.69 -0.08
CA ARG A 15 40.67 3.72 0.97
C ARG A 15 39.73 3.82 2.18
N ALA A 16 39.25 5.02 2.52
CA ALA A 16 38.29 5.21 3.62
C ALA A 16 36.88 4.64 3.31
N LEU A 17 36.47 4.63 2.05
CA LEU A 17 35.18 4.05 1.63
C LEU A 17 35.21 2.51 1.50
N SER A 18 36.39 1.91 1.42
CA SER A 18 36.56 0.45 1.33
C SER A 18 36.45 -0.27 2.68
N SER A 19 36.51 0.47 3.81
CA SER A 19 36.53 -0.11 5.16
C SER A 19 35.17 -0.15 5.86
N ILE A 20 34.08 0.23 5.19
CA ILE A 20 32.71 0.19 5.75
C ILE A 20 31.95 -1.09 5.36
N VAL A 21 32.58 -2.01 4.63
CA VAL A 21 32.05 -3.36 4.42
C VAL A 21 32.57 -4.28 5.51
N LEU A 22 31.90 -4.31 6.65
CA LEU A 22 31.95 -5.48 7.53
C LEU A 22 30.65 -5.64 8.33
N GLY A 23 29.91 -6.69 7.98
CA GLY A 23 28.92 -7.28 8.87
C GLY A 23 27.98 -8.27 8.20
N PRO A 24 28.41 -9.47 7.80
CA PRO A 24 27.53 -10.63 7.83
C PRO A 24 27.60 -11.23 9.23
N LEU A 25 26.46 -11.41 9.91
CA LEU A 25 26.14 -12.47 10.90
C LEU A 25 25.02 -12.01 11.84
N ARG A 26 23.81 -12.53 11.64
CA ARG A 26 23.22 -13.49 12.59
C ARG A 26 22.02 -14.19 11.97
N LYS A 27 22.19 -15.49 11.82
CA LYS A 27 21.15 -16.49 11.58
C LYS A 27 20.11 -16.40 12.70
N VAL A 28 18.84 -16.18 12.35
CA VAL A 28 17.73 -16.65 13.18
C VAL A 28 17.28 -17.96 12.56
N VAL A 29 17.73 -19.03 13.21
CA VAL A 29 17.21 -20.38 13.05
C VAL A 29 15.82 -20.38 13.67
N LEU A 30 14.78 -20.58 12.87
CA LEU A 30 13.57 -21.21 13.35
C LEU A 30 13.07 -22.17 12.28
N GLY A 31 13.37 -23.44 12.53
CA GLY A 31 13.01 -24.54 11.65
C GLY A 31 11.50 -24.71 11.58
N VAL A 32 11.01 -24.95 10.38
CA VAL A 32 9.79 -25.73 10.19
C VAL A 32 10.17 -26.83 9.23
N ALA A 33 10.27 -28.03 9.78
CA ALA A 33 10.75 -29.23 9.10
C ALA A 33 9.81 -29.59 7.95
N PHE A 34 10.42 -29.78 6.79
CA PHE A 34 9.84 -30.40 5.63
C PHE A 34 9.68 -31.90 5.93
N ASN A 35 8.45 -32.38 6.15
CA ASN A 35 8.17 -33.82 6.16
C ASN A 35 7.31 -34.16 4.94
N ARG A 36 7.98 -34.66 3.90
CA ARG A 36 7.38 -35.52 2.89
C ARG A 36 7.68 -36.96 3.28
N ALA A 37 6.65 -37.68 3.69
CA ALA A 37 6.59 -39.13 3.52
C ALA A 37 5.12 -39.56 3.56
N SER A 38 4.66 -40.11 2.44
CA SER A 38 3.45 -40.92 2.33
C SER A 38 3.39 -41.96 3.43
N ASN A 39 2.20 -42.16 4.04
CA ASN A 39 1.58 -43.47 4.21
C ASN A 39 0.29 -43.42 5.05
N ILE A 40 -0.70 -44.20 4.58
CA ILE A 40 -1.73 -44.93 5.37
C ILE A 40 -2.85 -44.03 5.95
N VAL A 41 -4.01 -43.97 5.29
CA VAL A 41 -5.18 -44.84 5.51
C VAL A 41 -5.80 -44.67 6.92
N ALA A 42 -7.09 -44.33 6.89
CA ALA A 42 -8.08 -44.41 7.98
C ALA A 42 -7.98 -43.36 9.10
N CYS A 43 -8.96 -42.45 9.16
CA CYS A 43 -10.09 -42.63 10.08
C CYS A 43 -11.13 -41.50 9.96
N ILE A 44 -12.38 -41.95 9.93
CA ILE A 44 -13.67 -41.26 9.85
C ILE A 44 -13.89 -40.30 11.04
N ALA A 45 -14.43 -39.10 10.77
CA ALA A 45 -15.36 -38.36 11.65
C ALA A 45 -15.84 -37.11 10.88
N VAL A 46 -16.93 -37.20 10.11
CA VAL A 46 -18.27 -36.76 10.55
C VAL A 46 -18.24 -35.39 11.24
N ASN A 47 -18.31 -34.31 10.46
CA ASN A 47 -18.80 -33.01 10.89
C ASN A 47 -20.05 -32.67 10.06
N ALA A 48 -21.13 -33.39 10.36
CA ALA A 48 -22.49 -32.95 10.10
C ALA A 48 -22.99 -32.19 11.34
N LEU A 49 -23.96 -31.29 11.16
CA LEU A 49 -24.53 -30.34 12.13
C LEU A 49 -23.62 -29.11 12.34
N ILE A 50 -23.96 -27.89 11.91
CA ILE A 50 -25.13 -27.10 12.27
C ILE A 50 -25.35 -26.03 11.19
N GLY A 51 -26.61 -25.77 10.83
CA GLY A 51 -26.96 -24.63 10.00
C GLY A 51 -28.35 -24.76 9.38
N ALA A 52 -29.40 -24.82 10.21
CA ALA A 52 -30.75 -24.61 9.70
C ALA A 52 -30.84 -23.18 9.15
N PRO A 53 -31.23 -22.95 7.88
CA PRO A 53 -31.70 -21.63 7.49
C PRO A 53 -33.03 -21.42 8.23
N ALA A 54 -33.03 -20.45 9.15
CA ALA A 54 -34.28 -19.95 9.71
C ALA A 54 -35.12 -19.42 8.54
N LEU A 55 -36.19 -20.13 8.20
CA LEU A 55 -37.23 -19.66 7.30
C LEU A 55 -37.88 -18.46 7.99
N SER A 56 -37.43 -17.27 7.59
CA SER A 56 -38.06 -16.01 7.92
C SER A 56 -39.52 -16.09 7.52
N ALA A 57 -40.42 -15.92 8.49
CA ALA A 57 -41.84 -15.84 8.27
C ALA A 57 -42.11 -14.68 7.30
N ASN A 58 -42.39 -15.03 6.05
CA ASN A 58 -42.68 -14.08 4.99
C ASN A 58 -44.12 -13.61 5.22
N ASP A 59 -44.28 -12.45 5.86
CA ASP A 59 -45.60 -11.83 6.05
C ASP A 59 -46.19 -11.48 4.67
N PRO A 60 -47.30 -12.12 4.25
CA PRO A 60 -47.89 -11.92 2.92
C PRO A 60 -48.53 -10.53 2.76
N THR A 61 -48.59 -9.72 3.82
CA THR A 61 -49.02 -8.32 3.73
C THR A 61 -47.87 -7.34 3.44
N ARG A 62 -46.63 -7.84 3.33
CA ARG A 62 -45.47 -6.99 3.07
C ARG A 62 -45.43 -6.57 1.59
N PRO A 63 -45.52 -5.27 1.28
CA PRO A 63 -45.40 -4.81 -0.10
C PRO A 63 -44.01 -5.13 -0.65
N GLU A 64 -43.92 -5.52 -1.92
CA GLU A 64 -42.68 -6.04 -2.55
C GLU A 64 -41.50 -5.05 -2.54
N HIS A 65 -41.76 -3.77 -2.29
CA HIS A 65 -40.75 -2.71 -2.20
C HIS A 65 -40.33 -2.33 -0.78
N TYR A 66 -40.72 -3.09 0.24
CA TYR A 66 -40.19 -2.88 1.58
C TYR A 66 -38.75 -3.39 1.66
N VAL A 67 -37.82 -2.60 1.11
CA VAL A 67 -36.41 -2.69 1.43
C VAL A 67 -36.30 -2.21 2.87
N ALA A 68 -36.11 -3.14 3.80
CA ALA A 68 -35.58 -2.77 5.10
C ALA A 68 -34.27 -2.04 4.81
N LEU A 69 -34.26 -0.72 5.02
CA LEU A 69 -33.03 0.02 5.20
C LEU A 69 -32.40 -0.58 6.45
N SER A 70 -31.67 -1.68 6.27
CA SER A 70 -30.75 -2.16 7.27
C SER A 70 -29.91 -0.94 7.61
N ALA A 71 -29.96 -0.53 8.87
CA ALA A 71 -29.02 0.42 9.44
C ALA A 71 -27.63 -0.22 9.53
N ASP A 72 -27.19 -0.88 8.45
CA ASP A 72 -25.82 -1.27 8.22
C ASP A 72 -25.13 0.05 7.88
N GLY A 73 -24.56 0.64 8.93
CA GLY A 73 -24.01 1.98 8.92
C GLY A 73 -23.29 2.26 7.62
N GLU A 74 -23.67 3.36 6.97
CA GLU A 74 -22.89 3.96 5.90
C GLU A 74 -21.46 4.11 6.43
N GLN A 75 -20.60 3.15 6.10
CA GLN A 75 -19.17 3.30 6.27
C GLN A 75 -18.84 4.47 5.36
N GLN A 76 -18.67 5.65 5.96
CA GLN A 76 -18.24 6.84 5.25
C GLN A 76 -17.02 6.44 4.45
N LYS A 77 -17.19 6.32 3.13
CA LYS A 77 -16.12 5.89 2.22
C LYS A 77 -15.02 6.93 2.38
N GLU A 78 -13.95 6.57 3.07
CA GLU A 78 -12.85 7.49 3.28
C GLU A 78 -12.34 7.98 1.93
N ILE A 79 -12.39 9.30 1.75
CA ILE A 79 -12.06 9.96 0.49
C ILE A 79 -10.54 10.05 0.39
N LEU A 80 -9.99 9.68 -0.77
CA LEU A 80 -8.58 9.92 -1.06
C LEU A 80 -8.37 11.41 -1.36
N LYS A 81 -7.48 12.05 -0.58
CA LYS A 81 -7.06 13.42 -0.77
C LYS A 81 -5.59 13.46 -1.17
N LEU A 82 -5.35 13.77 -2.44
CA LEU A 82 -4.03 14.05 -2.97
C LEU A 82 -3.64 15.49 -2.61
N SER A 83 -2.55 15.65 -1.86
CA SER A 83 -2.13 16.97 -1.35
C SER A 83 -0.83 17.48 -1.99
N LEU A 84 0.08 16.59 -2.37
CA LEU A 84 1.35 16.95 -2.99
C LEU A 84 1.83 15.85 -3.93
N ILE A 85 2.53 16.23 -4.99
CA ILE A 85 3.30 15.33 -5.83
C ILE A 85 4.73 15.86 -5.92
N TYR A 86 5.70 14.99 -5.70
CA TYR A 86 7.11 15.27 -5.94
C TYR A 86 7.64 14.33 -7.03
N VAL A 87 8.21 14.91 -8.08
CA VAL A 87 8.83 14.18 -9.20
C VAL A 87 10.23 14.73 -9.42
N SER A 88 11.24 13.87 -9.29
CA SER A 88 12.61 14.10 -9.75
C SER A 88 13.01 13.02 -10.76
N ASP A 89 14.20 13.17 -11.37
CA ASP A 89 14.75 12.17 -12.29
C ASP A 89 15.02 10.82 -11.60
N GLU A 90 15.35 10.85 -10.32
CA GLU A 90 15.70 9.66 -9.53
C GLU A 90 14.51 9.05 -8.79
N SER A 91 13.47 9.86 -8.50
CA SER A 91 12.45 9.44 -7.53
C SER A 91 11.10 10.13 -7.72
N ARG A 92 10.03 9.42 -7.36
CA ARG A 92 8.66 9.93 -7.41
C ARG A 92 7.92 9.57 -6.13
N TYR A 93 7.24 10.56 -5.56
CA TYR A 93 6.46 10.42 -4.34
C TYR A 93 5.17 11.22 -4.46
N ALA A 94 4.11 10.73 -3.82
CA ALA A 94 2.87 11.46 -3.66
C ALA A 94 2.49 11.50 -2.18
N VAL A 95 1.93 12.62 -1.74
CA VAL A 95 1.34 12.76 -0.41
C VAL A 95 -0.16 12.58 -0.53
N VAL A 96 -0.65 11.46 -0.03
CA VAL A 96 -2.08 11.10 -0.03
C VAL A 96 -2.52 10.88 1.40
N ASN A 97 -3.57 11.59 1.83
CA ASN A 97 -4.07 11.56 3.22
C ASN A 97 -2.93 11.70 4.24
N ASP A 98 -2.09 12.73 4.05
CA ASP A 98 -0.94 13.08 4.89
C ASP A 98 0.17 12.00 4.99
N ARG A 99 0.14 11.00 4.11
CA ARG A 99 1.18 9.96 4.02
C ARG A 99 1.97 10.09 2.74
N VAL A 100 3.30 9.99 2.85
CA VAL A 100 4.21 9.93 1.71
C VAL A 100 4.23 8.50 1.17
N LEU A 101 3.90 8.34 -0.11
CA LEU A 101 3.75 7.05 -0.77
C LEU A 101 4.49 7.05 -2.11
N LYS A 102 4.99 5.88 -2.50
CA LYS A 102 5.62 5.58 -3.79
C LYS A 102 4.68 4.78 -4.70
N GLU A 103 5.11 4.58 -5.94
CA GLU A 103 4.49 3.58 -6.81
C GLU A 103 4.51 2.20 -6.14
N THR A 104 3.43 1.44 -6.27
CA THR A 104 3.17 0.13 -5.64
C THR A 104 2.71 0.19 -4.18
N ASP A 105 2.83 1.32 -3.49
CA ASP A 105 2.32 1.45 -2.12
C ASP A 105 0.79 1.44 -2.08
N THR A 106 0.22 1.13 -0.91
CA THR A 106 -1.22 1.01 -0.69
C THR A 106 -1.70 1.97 0.39
N VAL A 107 -2.82 2.65 0.14
CA VAL A 107 -3.48 3.59 1.06
C VAL A 107 -4.99 3.45 0.98
N LEU A 108 -5.63 3.19 2.12
CA LEU A 108 -7.08 2.98 2.24
C LEU A 108 -7.63 1.94 1.24
N GLY A 109 -6.91 0.84 1.05
CA GLY A 109 -7.30 -0.21 0.09
C GLY A 109 -7.05 0.14 -1.38
N ASN A 110 -6.47 1.30 -1.70
CA ASN A 110 -6.08 1.68 -3.05
C ASN A 110 -4.57 1.50 -3.23
N LYS A 111 -4.16 0.82 -4.30
CA LYS A 111 -2.76 0.69 -4.70
C LYS A 111 -2.38 1.79 -5.66
N ILE A 112 -1.27 2.49 -5.42
CA ILE A 112 -0.72 3.47 -6.37
C ILE A 112 -0.05 2.72 -7.50
N LEU A 113 -0.52 2.93 -8.73
CA LEU A 113 0.04 2.31 -9.93
C LEU A 113 1.10 3.19 -10.58
N LYS A 114 0.83 4.50 -10.69
CA LYS A 114 1.72 5.45 -11.37
C LYS A 114 1.66 6.82 -10.71
N ILE A 115 2.81 7.49 -10.62
CA ILE A 115 2.91 8.88 -10.17
C ILE A 115 3.38 9.75 -11.35
N LYS A 116 2.59 10.77 -11.69
CA LYS A 116 2.89 11.78 -12.71
C LYS A 116 2.89 13.15 -12.07
N SER A 117 3.41 14.17 -12.75
CA SER A 117 3.58 15.52 -12.19
C SER A 117 2.28 16.14 -11.64
N ASN A 118 1.14 15.86 -12.27
CA ASN A 118 -0.13 16.53 -11.95
C ASN A 118 -1.21 15.56 -11.44
N TYR A 119 -0.95 14.25 -11.47
CA TYR A 119 -1.93 13.24 -11.09
C TYR A 119 -1.27 11.94 -10.66
N ILE A 120 -2.04 11.12 -9.94
CA ILE A 120 -1.69 9.73 -9.65
C ILE A 120 -2.76 8.80 -10.22
N VAL A 121 -2.35 7.60 -10.63
CA VAL A 121 -3.27 6.51 -10.96
C VAL A 121 -3.28 5.56 -9.79
N VAL A 122 -4.46 5.30 -9.25
CA VAL A 122 -4.67 4.33 -8.17
C VAL A 122 -5.56 3.22 -8.66
N SER A 123 -5.47 2.06 -8.03
CA SER A 123 -6.36 0.93 -8.28
C SER A 123 -6.98 0.42 -6.99
N ARG A 124 -8.28 0.18 -7.02
CA ARG A 124 -9.03 -0.48 -5.95
C ARG A 124 -9.86 -1.60 -6.57
N ASP A 125 -9.69 -2.81 -6.06
CA ASP A 125 -10.43 -4.00 -6.54
C ASP A 125 -10.34 -4.20 -8.07
N GLY A 126 -9.21 -3.82 -8.67
CA GLY A 126 -8.98 -3.92 -10.11
C GLY A 126 -9.54 -2.76 -10.95
N ILE A 127 -10.27 -1.83 -10.35
CA ILE A 127 -10.75 -0.60 -11.00
C ILE A 127 -9.68 0.47 -10.87
N GLU A 128 -9.30 1.09 -11.98
CA GLU A 128 -8.34 2.20 -11.99
C GLU A 128 -9.05 3.56 -11.90
N GLU A 129 -8.59 4.41 -10.99
CA GLU A 129 -9.06 5.77 -10.81
C GLU A 129 -7.89 6.74 -10.92
N THR A 130 -8.12 7.91 -11.51
CA THR A 130 -7.11 8.98 -11.62
C THR A 130 -7.44 10.10 -10.64
N LEU A 131 -6.51 10.39 -9.72
CA LEU A 131 -6.61 11.53 -8.82
C LEU A 131 -5.71 12.67 -9.29
N TYR A 132 -6.31 13.83 -9.54
CA TYR A 132 -5.61 15.04 -9.94
C TYR A 132 -5.22 15.87 -8.73
N LEU A 133 -4.05 16.51 -8.81
CA LEU A 133 -3.62 17.49 -7.82
C LEU A 133 -4.46 18.76 -8.01
N ILE A 134 -5.28 19.11 -7.02
CA ILE A 134 -6.10 20.33 -7.07
C ILE A 134 -5.17 21.52 -6.74
N SER A 135 -4.81 22.29 -7.77
CA SER A 135 -4.01 23.51 -7.60
C SER A 135 -4.93 24.69 -7.27
N SER A 136 -4.74 25.30 -6.11
CA SER A 136 -5.38 26.57 -5.74
C SER A 136 -4.34 27.68 -5.87
N ALA A 137 -4.33 28.37 -7.01
CA ALA A 137 -3.47 29.54 -7.19
C ALA A 137 -4.07 30.73 -6.43
N VAL A 138 -3.38 31.20 -5.38
CA VAL A 138 -3.74 32.43 -4.66
C VAL A 138 -2.93 33.58 -5.27
N SER A 139 -3.60 34.53 -5.92
CA SER A 139 -2.98 35.79 -6.32
C SER A 139 -2.86 36.71 -5.10
N ILE A 140 -1.64 36.93 -4.63
CA ILE A 140 -1.38 37.95 -3.63
C ILE A 140 -1.40 39.30 -4.37
N ARG A 141 -2.42 40.11 -4.08
CA ARG A 141 -2.39 41.54 -4.44
C ARG A 141 -1.33 42.19 -3.55
N THR A 142 -0.21 42.57 -4.14
CA THR A 142 0.75 43.46 -3.52
C THR A 142 0.18 44.86 -3.69
N ASP A 143 -0.53 45.36 -2.68
CA ASP A 143 -0.91 46.77 -2.64
C ASP A 143 0.36 47.58 -2.27
N GLU A 144 0.78 48.44 -3.19
CA GLU A 144 1.87 49.42 -3.02
C GLU A 144 1.45 50.60 -2.13
#